data_AF-A0AAW4Q109-F1
#
_entry.id   AF-A0AAW4Q109-F1
#
_cell.length_a   1.000
_cell.length_b   1.000
_cell.length_c   1.000
_cell.angle_alpha   90.00
_cell.angle_beta   90.00
_cell.angle_gamma   90.00
#
_symmetry.space_group_name_H-M   'P 1'
#
loop_
_entity.id
_entity.type
_entity.pdbx_description
1 polymer ?
#
loop_
_entity_poly.entity_id
_entity_poly.type
_entity_poly.pdbx_seq_one_letter_code
_entity_poly.pdbx_strand_id
1 'polypeptide(L)'
;MTDTEGFEDGRYTAVVDSIEDGLATVFFERDGEEVGDAVLDSTVLPEDGRHADAILSVTVEDEAFVDWTYEPDRTETRKEAAQDRFDRLSSRPPSDEES
;
A
#
# COMPACT_ATOMS: atom_id res chain seq x y z
N MET A 1 21.82 -1.03 4.06
CA MET A 1 22.01 -0.38 2.75
C MET A 1 20.73 -0.71 2.02
N THR A 2 19.92 0.30 1.75
CA THR A 2 18.63 0.10 1.11
C THR A 2 18.91 -0.21 -0.35
N ASP A 3 18.57 -1.41 -0.79
CA ASP A 3 18.85 -1.85 -2.16
C ASP A 3 17.84 -1.16 -3.09
N THR A 4 18.22 0.04 -3.53
CA THR A 4 17.50 0.85 -4.55
C THR A 4 18.02 0.55 -5.96
N GLU A 5 18.91 -0.44 -6.10
CA GLU A 5 19.60 -0.80 -7.32
C GLU A 5 18.58 -1.31 -8.36
N GLY A 6 18.08 -0.39 -9.19
CA GLY A 6 17.06 -0.67 -10.22
C GLY A 6 15.88 0.29 -10.25
N PHE A 7 15.75 1.20 -9.28
CA PHE A 7 14.71 2.23 -9.29
C PHE A 7 15.16 3.48 -10.05
N GLU A 8 14.37 3.91 -11.03
CA GLU A 8 14.57 5.21 -11.69
C GLU A 8 14.18 6.35 -10.75
N ASP A 9 14.74 7.55 -10.96
CA ASP A 9 14.31 8.74 -10.23
C ASP A 9 12.82 9.02 -10.45
N GLY A 10 12.09 9.24 -9.37
CA GLY A 10 10.66 9.52 -9.44
C GLY A 10 9.88 9.12 -8.19
N ARG A 11 8.55 9.25 -8.29
CA ARG A 11 7.62 8.91 -7.21
C ARG A 11 7.04 7.51 -7.41
N TYR A 12 7.06 6.73 -6.35
CA TYR A 12 6.53 5.37 -6.28
C TYR A 12 5.51 5.26 -5.15
N THR A 13 4.55 4.36 -5.30
CA THR A 13 3.68 3.93 -4.21
C THR A 13 4.34 2.74 -3.53
N ALA A 14 4.55 2.81 -2.23
CA ALA A 14 5.15 1.79 -1.41
C ALA A 14 4.09 1.15 -0.50
N VAL A 15 3.93 -0.16 -0.56
CA VAL A 15 2.97 -0.92 0.25
C VAL A 15 3.73 -1.80 1.23
N VAL A 16 3.46 -1.64 2.51
CA VAL A 16 4.06 -2.46 3.57
C VAL A 16 3.30 -3.78 3.67
N ASP A 17 3.95 -4.90 3.34
CA ASP A 17 3.36 -6.23 3.44
C ASP A 17 3.41 -6.76 4.87
N SER A 18 4.61 -6.80 5.46
CA SER A 18 4.83 -7.26 6.82
C SER A 18 5.91 -6.45 7.53
N ILE A 19 5.85 -6.45 8.87
CA ILE A 19 6.93 -5.93 9.72
C ILE A 19 7.28 -6.99 10.75
N GLU A 20 8.49 -7.52 10.67
CA GLU A 20 9.00 -8.63 11.50
C GLU A 20 10.40 -8.27 12.01
N ASP A 21 10.63 -8.45 13.31
CA ASP A 21 11.91 -8.16 13.95
C ASP A 21 12.46 -6.75 13.69
N GLY A 22 11.57 -5.77 13.46
CA GLY A 22 11.92 -4.39 13.15
C GLY A 22 12.29 -4.14 11.69
N LEU A 23 12.16 -5.13 10.82
CA LEU A 23 12.33 -5.02 9.36
C LEU A 23 10.96 -5.00 8.70
N ALA A 24 10.76 -4.11 7.74
CA ALA A 24 9.55 -4.00 6.95
C ALA A 24 9.81 -4.48 5.52
N THR A 25 8.98 -5.41 5.05
CA THR A 25 8.95 -5.82 3.64
C THR A 25 8.03 -4.86 2.90
N VAL A 26 8.57 -4.17 1.88
CA VAL A 26 7.86 -3.12 1.17
C VAL A 26 7.88 -3.39 -0.33
N PHE A 27 6.69 -3.40 -0.95
CA PHE A 27 6.52 -3.50 -2.39
C PHE A 27 6.36 -2.12 -3.00
N PHE A 28 6.96 -1.88 -4.16
CA PHE A 28 6.92 -0.62 -4.87
C PHE A 28 6.13 -0.76 -6.17
N GLU A 29 5.23 0.18 -6.38
CA GLU A 29 4.35 0.25 -7.54
C GLU A 29 4.50 1.60 -8.24
N ARG A 30 4.41 1.58 -9.57
CA ARG A 30 4.35 2.79 -10.41
C ARG A 30 3.20 2.64 -11.40
N ASP A 31 2.31 3.62 -11.44
CA ASP A 31 1.10 3.59 -12.29
C ASP A 31 0.19 2.36 -12.06
N GLY A 32 0.26 1.74 -10.87
CA GLY A 32 -0.51 0.54 -10.54
C GLY A 32 0.11 -0.78 -11.01
N GLU A 33 1.37 -0.76 -11.45
CA GLU A 33 2.15 -1.94 -11.76
C GLU A 33 3.30 -2.09 -10.75
N GLU A 34 3.49 -3.30 -10.23
CA GLU A 34 4.61 -3.63 -9.34
C GLU A 34 5.93 -3.54 -10.10
N VAL A 35 6.85 -2.73 -9.59
CA VAL A 35 8.17 -2.52 -10.19
C VAL A 35 9.30 -3.18 -9.39
N GLY A 36 9.04 -3.55 -8.13
CA GLY A 36 10.00 -4.26 -7.29
C GLY A 36 9.62 -4.27 -5.81
N ASP A 37 10.49 -4.86 -5.00
CA ASP A 37 10.35 -4.95 -3.54
C ASP A 37 11.68 -4.67 -2.84
N ALA A 38 11.63 -4.23 -1.58
CA ALA A 38 12.80 -4.09 -0.73
C ALA A 38 12.48 -4.38 0.74
N VAL A 39 13.48 -4.88 1.45
CA VAL A 39 13.43 -5.05 2.91
C VAL A 39 14.12 -3.86 3.57
N LEU A 40 13.36 -3.10 4.33
CA LEU A 40 13.74 -1.85 4.94
C LEU A 40 13.78 -1.97 6.46
N ASP A 41 14.59 -1.16 7.14
CA ASP A 41 14.47 -1.03 8.58
C ASP A 41 13.17 -0.26 8.89
N SER A 42 12.28 -0.80 9.72
CA SER A 42 11.00 -0.16 10.06
C SER A 42 11.17 1.28 10.58
N THR A 43 12.35 1.60 11.12
CA THR A 43 12.70 2.94 11.59
C THR A 43 12.82 3.99 10.47
N VAL A 44 13.07 3.58 9.22
CA VAL A 44 13.09 4.51 8.06
C VAL A 44 11.69 4.90 7.62
N LEU A 45 10.69 4.07 7.93
CA LEU A 45 9.30 4.36 7.64
C LEU A 45 8.76 5.41 8.63
N PRO A 46 7.85 6.29 8.17
CA PRO A 46 7.14 7.20 9.06
C PRO A 46 6.36 6.39 10.11
N GLU A 47 6.34 6.87 11.35
CA GLU A 47 5.76 6.15 12.50
C GLU A 47 4.31 5.74 12.25
N ASP A 48 3.54 6.60 11.59
CA ASP A 48 2.14 6.36 11.21
C ASP A 48 1.96 5.23 10.19
N GLY A 49 2.96 4.94 9.36
CA GLY A 49 2.93 3.88 8.35
C GLY A 49 3.68 2.60 8.75
N ARG A 50 4.10 2.46 10.01
CA ARG A 50 4.78 1.25 10.53
C ARG A 50 3.78 0.14 10.89
N HIS A 51 2.95 -0.24 9.92
CA HIS A 51 2.06 -1.38 10.07
C HIS A 51 1.84 -2.06 8.72
N ALA A 52 1.44 -3.34 8.75
CA ALA A 52 1.02 -4.05 7.55
C ALA A 52 -0.14 -3.33 6.87
N ASP A 53 -0.21 -3.45 5.54
CA ASP A 53 -1.18 -2.78 4.65
C ASP A 53 -1.07 -1.24 4.65
N ALA A 54 0.01 -0.67 5.18
CA ALA A 54 0.27 0.77 5.07
C ALA A 54 0.67 1.14 3.65
N ILE A 55 -0.01 2.14 3.08
CA ILE A 55 0.33 2.73 1.80
C ILE A 55 1.12 4.03 2.04
N LEU A 56 2.30 4.07 1.47
CA LEU A 56 3.27 5.15 1.56
C LEU A 56 3.53 5.68 0.15
N SER A 57 3.77 6.97 0.01
CA SER A 57 4.41 7.56 -1.17
C SER A 57 5.89 7.72 -0.87
N VAL A 58 6.75 7.21 -1.76
CA VAL A 58 8.19 7.39 -1.66
C VAL A 58 8.72 8.11 -2.89
N THR A 59 9.70 9.00 -2.70
CA THR A 59 10.44 9.63 -3.80
C THR A 59 11.85 9.06 -3.84
N VAL A 60 12.28 8.62 -5.03
CA VAL A 60 13.65 8.19 -5.34
C VAL A 60 14.35 9.32 -6.08
N GLU A 61 15.49 9.76 -5.55
CA GLU A 61 16.41 10.70 -6.21
C GLU A 61 17.86 10.21 -6.04
N ASP A 62 18.65 10.23 -7.11
CA ASP A 62 20.05 9.76 -7.14
C ASP A 62 20.18 8.32 -6.61
N GLU A 63 19.27 7.44 -7.07
CA GLU A 63 19.19 6.04 -6.65
C GLU A 63 19.03 5.89 -5.12
N ALA A 64 18.44 6.86 -4.44
CA ALA A 64 18.20 6.83 -2.99
C ALA A 64 16.76 7.23 -2.64
N PHE A 65 16.17 6.57 -1.63
CA PHE A 65 14.87 6.99 -1.08
C PHE A 65 15.04 8.26 -0.25
N VAL A 66 14.56 9.39 -0.75
CA VAL A 66 14.77 10.71 -0.14
C VAL A 66 13.59 11.22 0.68
N ASP A 67 12.38 10.75 0.38
CA ASP A 67 11.16 11.20 1.06
C ASP A 67 10.16 10.06 1.21
N TRP A 68 9.59 9.91 2.42
CA TRP A 68 8.55 8.93 2.74
C TRP A 68 7.36 9.66 3.36
N THR A 69 6.22 9.59 2.69
CA THR A 69 4.97 10.20 3.14
C THR A 69 3.90 9.13 3.29
N TYR A 70 3.29 9.02 4.48
CA TYR A 70 2.14 8.14 4.68
C TYR A 70 0.87 8.71 4.04
N GLU A 71 0.15 7.91 3.26
CA GLU A 71 -1.07 8.29 2.56
C GLU A 71 -2.32 7.59 3.17
N PRO A 72 -2.88 8.13 4.27
CA PRO A 72 -4.01 7.51 4.97
C PRO A 72 -5.28 7.36 4.10
N ASP A 73 -5.60 8.34 3.25
CA ASP A 73 -6.78 8.34 2.38
C ASP A 73 -6.78 7.18 1.36
N ARG A 74 -5.62 6.73 0.87
CA ARG A 74 -5.49 5.58 -0.05
C ARG A 74 -5.81 4.26 0.67
N THR A 75 -5.36 4.14 1.93
CA THR A 75 -5.62 2.99 2.81
C THR A 75 -7.11 2.88 3.14
N GLU A 76 -7.79 4.00 3.38
CA GLU A 76 -9.24 4.02 3.66
C GLU A 76 -10.10 3.76 2.41
N THR A 77 -9.70 4.28 1.24
CA THR A 77 -10.44 4.09 -0.03
C THR A 77 -10.58 2.60 -0.41
N ARG A 78 -9.58 1.75 -0.13
CA ARG A 78 -9.66 0.30 -0.39
C ARG A 78 -10.67 -0.40 0.54
N LYS A 79 -10.81 0.08 1.78
CA LYS A 79 -11.75 -0.44 2.77
C LYS A 79 -13.20 -0.12 2.39
N GLU A 80 -13.45 1.06 1.83
CA GLU A 80 -14.78 1.46 1.36
C GLU A 80 -15.22 0.70 0.10
N ALA A 81 -14.32 0.47 -0.86
CA ALA A 81 -14.64 -0.27 -2.09
C ALA A 81 -15.00 -1.76 -1.84
N ALA A 82 -14.42 -2.37 -0.81
CA ALA A 82 -14.77 -3.73 -0.40
C ALA A 82 -16.15 -3.82 0.28
N GLN A 83 -16.56 -2.74 0.95
CA GLN A 83 -17.80 -2.69 1.73
C GLN A 83 -19.03 -2.45 0.82
N ASP A 84 -18.91 -1.60 -0.21
CA ASP A 84 -19.98 -1.31 -1.18
C ASP A 84 -20.44 -2.58 -1.94
N ARG A 85 -19.49 -3.46 -2.30
CA ARG A 85 -19.81 -4.74 -2.96
C ARG A 85 -20.53 -5.72 -2.04
N PHE A 86 -20.23 -5.70 -0.74
CA PHE A 86 -20.85 -6.59 0.24
C PHE A 86 -22.29 -6.16 0.55
N ASP A 87 -22.56 -4.85 0.61
CA ASP A 87 -23.90 -4.30 0.78
C ASP A 87 -24.81 -4.65 -0.43
N ARG A 88 -24.25 -4.59 -1.65
CA ARG A 88 -24.94 -5.01 -2.86
C ARG A 88 -25.27 -6.51 -2.92
N LEU A 89 -24.43 -7.37 -2.34
CA LEU A 89 -24.66 -8.82 -2.25
C LEU A 89 -25.60 -9.19 -1.09
N SER A 90 -25.66 -8.35 -0.05
CA SER A 90 -26.50 -8.55 1.13
C SER A 90 -27.93 -8.02 0.95
N SER A 91 -28.17 -7.18 -0.07
CA SER A 91 -29.52 -6.84 -0.51
C SER A 91 -30.18 -8.07 -1.15
N ARG A 92 -30.98 -8.73 -0.31
CA ARG A 92 -31.94 -9.80 -0.61
C ARG A 92 -32.54 -9.62 -2.02
N PRO A 93 -32.40 -10.59 -2.95
CA PRO A 93 -33.29 -10.61 -4.11
C PRO A 93 -34.73 -10.69 -3.60
N PRO A 94 -35.69 -9.95 -4.20
CA PRO A 94 -37.09 -10.10 -3.81
C PRO A 94 -37.49 -11.56 -4.03
N SER A 95 -38.10 -12.17 -3.00
CA SER A 95 -38.79 -13.45 -3.17
C SER A 95 -39.88 -13.24 -4.20
N ASP A 96 -39.67 -13.77 -5.40
CA ASP A 96 -40.70 -13.98 -6.41
C ASP A 96 -41.55 -15.17 -5.93
N GLU A 97 -42.60 -14.91 -5.14
CA GLU A 97 -43.75 -15.82 -5.04
C GLU A 97 -44.95 -15.09 -4.39
N GLU A 98 -45.72 -14.39 -5.22
CA GLU A 98 -47.15 -14.10 -5.00
C GLU A 98 -47.83 -14.11 -6.38
N SER A 99 -48.42 -15.25 -6.79
CA SER A 99 -49.68 -15.37 -7.56
C SER A 99 -49.93 -16.80 -8.05
#